data_AF-A0A372MDM7-F1
#
_entry.id   AF-A0A372MDM7-F1
#
_cell.length_a   1.000
_cell.length_b   1.000
_cell.length_c   1.000
_cell.angle_alpha   90.00
_cell.angle_beta   90.00
_cell.angle_gamma   90.00
#
_symmetry.space_group_name_H-M   'P 1'
#
loop_
_entity.id
_entity.type
_entity.pdbx_description
1 polymer ?
#
loop_
_entity_poly.entity_id
_entity_poly.type
_entity_poly.pdbx_seq_one_letter_code
_entity_poly.pdbx_strand_id
1 'polypeptide(L)'
;MEKFKRVQDWVIAVLGLYAALSPLFYAYSGGSGFSVVVAIVIIVCAIIALSMPESKPVQWILIVASVLLFIVPWISAIAGWAAWNLRIVSIVMIILAATSLKAIE
;
A
#
# COMPACT_ATOMS: atom_id res chain seq x y z
N MET A 1 -5.74 -20.91 5.20
CA MET A 1 -5.57 -20.56 3.78
C MET A 1 -4.23 -21.07 3.25
N GLU A 2 -4.15 -21.45 1.98
CA GLU A 2 -2.88 -21.80 1.33
C GLU A 2 -1.97 -20.56 1.19
N LYS A 3 -0.67 -20.75 1.43
CA LYS A 3 0.34 -19.70 1.25
C LYS A 3 0.34 -19.22 -0.20
N PHE A 4 0.59 -17.93 -0.41
CA PHE A 4 0.68 -17.28 -1.74
C PHE A 4 -0.57 -17.36 -2.63
N LYS A 5 -1.74 -17.79 -2.12
CA LYS A 5 -2.98 -17.87 -2.91
C LYS A 5 -3.93 -16.70 -2.72
N ARG A 6 -3.74 -15.87 -1.69
CA ARG A 6 -4.65 -14.75 -1.40
C ARG A 6 -4.45 -13.62 -2.41
N VAL A 7 -5.43 -13.47 -3.30
CA VAL A 7 -5.39 -12.49 -4.39
C VAL A 7 -5.31 -11.06 -3.88
N GLN A 8 -5.98 -10.74 -2.77
CA GLN A 8 -5.97 -9.41 -2.15
C GLN A 8 -4.55 -8.94 -1.83
N ASP A 9 -3.74 -9.80 -1.19
CA ASP A 9 -2.37 -9.45 -0.81
C ASP A 9 -1.45 -9.32 -2.03
N TRP A 10 -1.68 -10.14 -3.08
CA TRP A 10 -0.98 -9.98 -4.36
C TRP A 10 -1.28 -8.64 -5.02
N VAL A 11 -2.56 -8.24 -5.05
CA VAL A 11 -2.96 -6.94 -5.60
C VAL A 11 -2.36 -5.80 -4.80
N ILE A 12 -2.34 -5.89 -3.47
CA ILE A 12 -1.67 -4.90 -2.61
C ILE A 12 -0.17 -4.81 -2.93
N ALA A 13 0.53 -5.95 -3.11
CA ALA A 13 1.94 -5.94 -3.47
C ALA A 13 2.20 -5.22 -4.81
N VAL A 14 1.36 -5.50 -5.83
CA VAL A 14 1.46 -4.87 -7.15
C VAL A 14 1.15 -3.38 -7.08
N LEU A 15 0.12 -2.98 -6.32
CA LEU A 15 -0.23 -1.58 -6.13
C LEU A 15 0.84 -0.81 -5.33
N GLY A 16 1.47 -1.45 -4.36
CA GLY A 16 2.64 -0.92 -3.65
C GLY A 16 3.81 -0.69 -4.61
N LEU A 17 4.09 -1.64 -5.51
CA LEU A 17 5.12 -1.46 -6.53
C LEU A 17 4.80 -0.33 -7.51
N TYR A 18 3.55 -0.26 -7.98
CA TYR A 18 3.07 0.85 -8.81
C TYR A 18 3.24 2.20 -8.09
N ALA A 19 2.86 2.29 -6.81
CA ALA A 19 3.00 3.51 -6.01
C ALA A 19 4.48 3.89 -5.82
N ALA A 20 5.37 2.92 -5.59
CA ALA A 20 6.82 3.18 -5.47
C ALA A 20 7.42 3.72 -6.78
N LEU A 21 6.93 3.26 -7.94
CA LEU A 21 7.37 3.71 -9.26
C LEU A 21 6.64 4.95 -9.77
N SER A 22 5.56 5.37 -9.11
CA SER A 22 4.73 6.49 -9.56
C SER A 22 5.45 7.85 -9.76
N PRO A 23 6.55 8.18 -9.06
CA PRO A 23 7.36 9.37 -9.39
C PRO A 23 8.01 9.34 -10.79
N LEU A 24 8.08 8.17 -11.45
CA LEU A 24 8.55 8.06 -12.84
C LEU A 24 7.45 8.45 -13.85
N PHE A 25 6.17 8.38 -13.45
CA PHE A 25 5.03 8.67 -14.32
C PHE A 25 4.43 10.07 -14.05
N TYR A 26 4.60 10.59 -12.83
CA TYR A 26 4.01 11.85 -12.41
C TYR A 26 5.08 12.84 -11.91
N ALA A 27 4.88 14.12 -12.22
CA ALA A 27 5.65 15.19 -11.60
C ALA A 27 5.18 15.43 -10.17
N TYR A 28 6.08 15.27 -9.19
CA TYR A 28 5.81 15.53 -7.78
C TYR A 28 6.23 16.96 -7.46
N SER A 29 5.30 17.76 -6.91
CA SER A 29 5.60 19.14 -6.49
C SER A 29 6.50 19.22 -5.25
N GLY A 30 6.54 18.16 -4.45
CA GLY A 30 7.40 18.03 -3.28
C GLY A 30 8.23 16.74 -3.31
N GLY A 31 8.81 16.37 -2.18
CA GLY A 31 9.72 15.23 -2.10
C GLY A 31 9.02 13.88 -2.31
N SER A 32 9.52 13.06 -3.23
CA SER A 32 8.98 11.71 -3.48
C SER A 32 9.52 10.64 -2.53
N GLY A 33 10.68 10.86 -1.90
CA GLY A 33 11.40 9.84 -1.13
C GLY A 33 10.56 9.15 -0.05
N PHE A 34 9.80 9.92 0.74
CA PHE A 34 8.94 9.36 1.78
C PHE A 34 7.82 8.47 1.20
N SER A 35 7.19 8.90 0.10
CA SER A 35 6.17 8.09 -0.58
C SER A 35 6.72 6.75 -1.08
N VAL A 36 7.93 6.76 -1.63
CA VAL A 36 8.61 5.55 -2.14
C VAL A 36 8.95 4.61 -0.99
N VAL A 37 9.48 5.13 0.12
CA VAL A 37 9.79 4.30 1.30
C VAL A 37 8.54 3.63 1.86
N VAL A 38 7.45 4.39 2.04
CA VAL A 38 6.18 3.82 2.53
C VAL A 38 5.64 2.77 1.56
N ALA A 39 5.71 3.02 0.26
CA ALA A 39 5.29 2.05 -0.75
C ALA A 39 6.14 0.76 -0.72
N ILE A 40 7.45 0.85 -0.54
CA ILE A 40 8.33 -0.32 -0.38
C ILE A 40 7.97 -1.12 0.88
N VAL A 41 7.71 -0.44 2.00
CA VAL A 41 7.26 -1.11 3.23
C VAL A 41 5.96 -1.89 2.98
N ILE A 42 5.00 -1.32 2.25
CA ILE A 42 3.76 -2.02 1.87
C ILE A 42 4.06 -3.29 1.07
N ILE A 43 4.97 -3.23 0.09
CA ILE A 43 5.37 -4.41 -0.71
C ILE A 43 5.93 -5.51 0.19
N VAL A 44 6.86 -5.16 1.09
CA VAL A 44 7.47 -6.12 2.03
C VAL A 44 6.39 -6.74 2.93
N CYS A 45 5.51 -5.92 3.51
CA CYS A 45 4.41 -6.40 4.35
C CYS A 45 3.44 -7.30 3.57
N ALA A 46 3.16 -7.02 2.30
CA ALA A 46 2.30 -7.84 1.46
C ALA A 46 2.92 -9.21 1.16
N ILE A 47 4.24 -9.26 0.91
CA ILE A 47 4.97 -10.53 0.73
C ILE A 47 4.96 -11.36 2.03
N ILE A 48 5.12 -10.71 3.18
CA ILE A 48 5.02 -11.38 4.48
C ILE A 48 3.59 -11.91 4.69
N ALA A 49 2.56 -11.14 4.34
CA ALA A 49 1.16 -11.55 4.43
C ALA A 49 0.86 -12.77 3.54
N LEU A 50 1.42 -12.82 2.33
CA LEU A 50 1.33 -13.98 1.43
C LEU A 50 1.99 -15.24 2.02
N SER A 51 3.09 -15.06 2.76
CA SER A 51 3.83 -16.14 3.42
C SER A 51 3.15 -16.61 4.71
N MET A 52 2.45 -15.71 5.39
CA MET A 52 1.79 -15.90 6.68
C MET A 52 0.32 -15.45 6.63
N PRO A 53 -0.54 -16.16 5.88
CA PRO A 53 -1.86 -15.67 5.56
C PRO A 53 -2.79 -15.50 6.77
N GLU A 54 -2.62 -16.27 7.84
CA GLU A 54 -3.42 -16.20 9.06
C GLU A 54 -2.94 -15.13 10.06
N SER A 55 -1.91 -14.35 9.72
CA SER A 55 -1.32 -13.37 10.63
C SER A 55 -2.11 -12.06 10.68
N LYS A 56 -3.00 -11.93 11.68
CA LYS A 56 -3.74 -10.68 11.95
C LYS A 56 -2.82 -9.46 12.15
N PRO A 57 -1.68 -9.54 12.87
CA PRO A 57 -0.80 -8.38 13.04
C PRO A 57 -0.27 -7.82 11.72
N VAL A 58 0.09 -8.69 10.77
CA VAL A 58 0.62 -8.26 9.47
C VAL A 58 -0.46 -7.53 8.66
N GLN A 59 -1.71 -7.99 8.72
CA GLN A 59 -2.82 -7.32 8.04
C GLN A 59 -3.11 -5.94 8.64
N TRP A 60 -3.03 -5.80 9.97
CA TRP A 60 -3.13 -4.48 10.61
C TRP A 60 -2.00 -3.54 10.18
N ILE A 61 -0.76 -4.02 10.09
CA ILE A 61 0.37 -3.23 9.58
C ILE A 61 0.12 -2.80 8.13
N LEU A 62 -0.41 -3.67 7.28
CA LEU A 62 -0.76 -3.33 5.90
C LEU A 62 -1.83 -2.23 5.81
N ILE A 63 -2.87 -2.29 6.65
CA ILE A 63 -3.88 -1.24 6.73
C ILE A 63 -3.22 0.07 7.13
N VAL A 64 -2.43 0.08 8.21
CA VAL A 64 -1.77 1.30 8.73
C VAL A 64 -0.80 1.88 7.69
N ALA A 65 0.01 1.06 7.04
CA ALA A 65 0.95 1.50 6.01
C ALA A 65 0.22 2.07 4.79
N SER A 66 -0.91 1.48 4.40
CA SER A 66 -1.74 1.98 3.30
C SER A 66 -2.41 3.31 3.66
N VAL A 67 -2.91 3.46 4.90
CA VAL A 67 -3.42 4.74 5.42
C VAL A 67 -2.31 5.79 5.47
N LEU A 68 -1.10 5.41 5.86
CA LEU A 68 0.03 6.31 5.83
C LEU A 68 0.29 6.81 4.40
N LEU A 69 0.32 5.92 3.41
CA LEU A 69 0.48 6.31 2.00
C LEU A 69 -0.62 7.24 1.51
N PHE A 70 -1.86 7.06 1.99
CA PHE A 70 -2.96 7.98 1.71
C PHE A 70 -2.63 9.40 2.20
N ILE A 71 -2.05 9.53 3.40
CA ILE A 71 -1.74 10.81 4.06
C ILE A 71 -0.45 11.45 3.51
N VAL A 72 0.44 10.68 2.87
CA VAL A 72 1.72 11.14 2.33
C VAL A 72 1.64 12.44 1.51
N PRO A 73 0.67 12.65 0.60
CA PRO A 73 0.64 13.88 -0.20
C PRO A 73 0.59 15.17 0.62
N TRP A 74 -0.06 15.14 1.79
CA TRP A 74 -0.09 16.30 2.69
C TRP A 74 1.24 16.49 3.42
N ILE A 75 1.88 15.40 3.86
CA ILE A 75 3.16 15.44 4.58
C ILE A 75 4.30 15.89 3.65
N SER A 76 4.28 15.42 2.40
CA SER A 76 5.34 15.65 1.43
C SER A 76 5.06 16.79 0.45
N ALA A 77 4.00 17.58 0.68
CA ALA A 77 3.57 18.69 -0.19
C ALA A 77 3.42 18.28 -1.68
N ILE A 78 2.93 17.06 -1.92
CA ILE A 78 2.63 16.55 -3.26
C ILE A 78 1.22 17.01 -3.63
N ALA A 79 1.08 17.68 -4.77
CA ALA A 79 -0.17 18.26 -5.26
C ALA A 79 -0.58 17.72 -6.63
N GLY A 80 -1.76 18.13 -7.09
CA GLY A 80 -2.27 17.79 -8.43
C GLY A 80 -2.56 16.30 -8.62
N TRP A 81 -2.36 15.81 -9.84
CA TRP A 81 -2.66 14.42 -10.22
C TRP A 81 -1.80 13.38 -9.49
N ALA A 82 -0.55 13.72 -9.13
CA ALA A 82 0.31 12.83 -8.36
C ALA A 82 -0.29 12.51 -6.97
N ALA A 83 -0.85 13.54 -6.30
CA ALA A 83 -1.49 13.39 -5.00
C ALA A 83 -2.74 12.51 -5.08
N TRP A 84 -3.58 12.74 -6.09
CA TRP A 84 -4.79 11.93 -6.32
C TRP A 84 -4.46 10.49 -6.68
N ASN A 85 -3.42 10.25 -7.48
CA ASN A 85 -2.95 8.89 -7.78
C ASN A 85 -2.61 8.13 -6.50
N LEU A 86 -1.77 8.70 -5.62
CA LEU A 86 -1.43 8.06 -4.34
C LEU A 86 -2.65 7.81 -3.45
N ARG A 87 -3.59 8.76 -3.38
CA ARG A 87 -4.83 8.62 -2.61
C ARG A 87 -5.73 7.50 -3.11
N ILE A 88 -5.95 7.41 -4.42
CA ILE A 88 -6.83 6.38 -4.98
C ILE A 88 -6.21 4.99 -4.78
N VAL A 89 -4.92 4.84 -5.11
CA VAL A 89 -4.19 3.58 -4.95
C VAL A 89 -4.20 3.13 -3.48
N SER A 90 -3.93 4.05 -2.56
CA SER A 90 -3.94 3.74 -1.12
C SER A 90 -5.33 3.36 -0.61
N ILE A 91 -6.41 4.03 -1.04
CA ILE A 91 -7.79 3.64 -0.67
C ILE A 91 -8.08 2.20 -1.09
N VAL A 92 -7.72 1.82 -2.33
CA VAL A 92 -7.91 0.45 -2.82
C VAL A 92 -7.16 -0.55 -1.94
N MET A 93 -5.90 -0.26 -1.59
CA MET A 93 -5.12 -1.13 -0.70
C MET A 93 -5.70 -1.23 0.71
N ILE A 94 -6.21 -0.13 1.28
CA ILE A 94 -6.88 -0.13 2.59
C ILE A 94 -8.10 -1.06 2.57
N ILE A 95 -8.94 -0.95 1.54
CA ILE A 95 -10.13 -1.80 1.38
C ILE A 95 -9.72 -3.27 1.26
N LEU A 96 -8.73 -3.57 0.41
CA LEU A 96 -8.25 -4.94 0.23
C LEU A 96 -7.69 -5.52 1.53
N ALA A 97 -6.86 -4.77 2.25
CA ALA A 97 -6.28 -5.21 3.52
C ALA A 97 -7.35 -5.42 4.60
N ALA A 98 -8.36 -4.54 4.67
CA ALA A 98 -9.50 -4.72 5.57
C ALA A 98 -10.34 -5.96 5.21
N THR A 99 -10.55 -6.24 3.92
CA THR A 99 -11.23 -7.48 3.49
C THR A 99 -10.39 -8.73 3.80
N SER A 100 -9.07 -8.67 3.64
CA SER A 100 -8.15 -9.74 4.04
C SER A 100 -8.21 -9.99 5.54
N LEU A 101 -8.25 -8.94 6.37
CA LEU A 101 -8.35 -9.06 7.82
C LEU A 101 -9.68 -9.69 8.23
N LYS A 102 -10.80 -9.24 7.66
CA LYS A 102 -12.14 -9.80 7.95
C LYS A 102 -12.24 -11.29 7.58
N ALA A 103 -11.50 -11.76 6.58
CA ALA A 103 -11.48 -13.17 6.20
C ALA A 103 -10.69 -14.06 7.19
N ILE A 104 -9.90 -13.47 8.09
CA ILE A 104 -9.11 -14.17 9.14
C ILE A 104 -9.78 -14.06 10.52
N GLU A 105 -10.74 -13.14 10.69
CA GLU A 105 -11.53 -12.98 11.92
C GLU A 105 -12.57 -14.07 12.10
#